data_AF-A0A7S0RKN0-F1
#
_entry.id   AF-A0A7S0RKN0-F1
#
_cell.length_a   1.000
_cell.length_b   1.000
_cell.length_c   1.000
_cell.angle_alpha   90.00
_cell.angle_beta   90.00
_cell.angle_gamma   90.00
#
_symmetry.space_group_name_H-M   'P 1'
#
loop_
_entity.id
_entity.type
_entity.pdbx_description
1 polymer ?
#
loop_
_entity_poly.entity_id
_entity_poly.type
_entity_poly.pdbx_seq_one_letter_code
_entity_poly.pdbx_strand_id
1 'polypeptide(L)'
;HHELLPRLMTAYAAAPPPVRSALLRASEALAAALGHSNPQLVALVASPPPGAEALVTHMVEVLMESLLPSETMLAACRARYAACRDAGVLAPVVGALSKGEVAGLLPSLLQVPGLDPKALYRKLARGTPGAGLDPLFSPPELLVALHALDPGRDAIPPKTLMAAVDAALHTPDVFPQQAVAQAVQQMEAAVPLPLLFMRTVITALKALPRLKPFITDLLGRLVTKQVWMDRNQWRGFVMLVENNGAAFFPVLLQLPAPVLERLLAPALTQQAQGAPPPKPTAEP
;
A
#
# COMPACT_ATOMS: atom_id res chain seq x y z
N HIS A 1 -32.46 -24.46 -18.26
CA HIS A 1 -31.53 -23.37 -17.87
C HIS A 1 -30.20 -23.85 -17.28
N HIS A 2 -30.06 -25.10 -16.81
CA HIS A 2 -28.87 -25.60 -16.10
C HIS A 2 -27.55 -25.76 -16.91
N GLU A 3 -27.54 -25.61 -18.23
CA GLU A 3 -26.33 -25.85 -19.06
C GLU A 3 -25.71 -24.60 -19.69
N LEU A 4 -26.36 -23.43 -19.59
CA LEU A 4 -25.92 -22.24 -20.31
C LEU A 4 -24.63 -21.65 -19.75
N LEU A 5 -24.48 -21.63 -18.42
CA LEU A 5 -23.28 -21.11 -17.75
C LEU A 5 -22.03 -21.93 -18.10
N PRO A 6 -22.01 -23.28 -17.92
CA PRO A 6 -20.86 -24.09 -18.31
C PRO A 6 -20.51 -23.97 -19.80
N ARG A 7 -21.52 -23.88 -20.68
CA ARG A 7 -21.33 -23.67 -22.12
C ARG A 7 -20.72 -22.30 -22.41
N LEU A 8 -21.16 -21.24 -21.73
CA LEU A 8 -20.57 -19.91 -21.84
C LEU A 8 -19.10 -19.93 -21.43
N MET A 9 -18.76 -20.59 -20.32
CA MET A 9 -17.38 -20.71 -19.85
C MET A 9 -16.50 -21.44 -20.87
N THR A 10 -17.01 -22.53 -21.45
CA THR A 10 -16.32 -23.28 -22.49
C THR A 10 -16.12 -22.45 -23.76
N ALA A 11 -17.16 -21.69 -24.17
CA ALA A 11 -17.08 -20.79 -25.31
C ALA A 11 -16.08 -19.65 -25.08
N TYR A 12 -16.04 -19.08 -23.88
CA TYR A 12 -15.06 -18.06 -23.49
C TYR A 12 -13.63 -18.61 -23.55
N ALA A 13 -13.40 -19.80 -23.00
CA ALA A 13 -12.10 -20.45 -23.02
C ALA A 13 -11.60 -20.71 -24.45
N ALA A 14 -12.49 -21.07 -25.38
CA ALA A 14 -12.14 -21.31 -26.79
C ALA A 14 -12.06 -20.01 -27.64
N ALA A 15 -12.56 -18.89 -27.15
CA ALA A 15 -12.70 -17.66 -27.93
C ALA A 15 -11.37 -16.90 -28.11
N PRO A 16 -11.19 -16.19 -29.25
CA PRO A 16 -10.03 -15.31 -29.45
C PRO A 16 -10.12 -14.04 -28.57
N PRO A 17 -9.00 -13.33 -28.32
CA PRO A 17 -8.94 -12.17 -27.43
C PRO A 17 -10.05 -11.11 -27.59
N PRO A 18 -10.39 -10.64 -28.82
CA PRO A 18 -11.45 -9.62 -28.97
C PRO A 18 -12.83 -10.13 -28.53
N VAL A 19 -13.11 -11.42 -28.73
CA VAL A 19 -14.38 -12.05 -28.33
C VAL A 19 -14.40 -12.25 -26.81
N ARG A 20 -13.28 -12.65 -26.19
CA ARG A 20 -13.16 -12.73 -24.73
C ARG A 20 -13.45 -11.38 -24.07
N SER A 21 -12.89 -10.28 -24.60
CA SER A 21 -13.17 -8.94 -24.08
C SER A 21 -14.65 -8.54 -24.21
N ALA A 22 -15.32 -8.93 -25.31
CA ALA A 22 -16.74 -8.69 -25.47
C ALA A 22 -17.60 -9.53 -24.50
N LEU A 23 -17.24 -10.80 -24.31
CA LEU A 23 -17.91 -11.69 -23.37
C LEU A 23 -17.74 -11.24 -21.91
N LEU A 24 -16.57 -10.73 -21.53
CA LEU A 24 -16.34 -10.14 -20.20
C LEU A 24 -17.33 -9.01 -19.92
N ARG A 25 -17.45 -8.03 -20.81
CA ARG A 25 -18.42 -6.92 -20.66
C ARG A 25 -19.87 -7.42 -20.59
N ALA A 26 -20.22 -8.40 -21.43
CA ALA A 26 -21.58 -8.97 -21.43
C ALA A 26 -21.88 -9.76 -20.14
N SER A 27 -20.85 -10.25 -19.45
CA SER A 27 -21.00 -11.02 -18.23
C SER A 27 -21.43 -10.20 -17.02
N GLU A 28 -21.26 -8.87 -17.05
CA GLU A 28 -21.68 -7.97 -15.98
C GLU A 28 -23.19 -8.07 -15.73
N ALA A 29 -23.99 -7.91 -16.80
CA ALA A 29 -25.44 -8.02 -16.74
C ALA A 29 -25.89 -9.45 -16.35
N LEU A 30 -25.16 -10.46 -16.80
CA LEU A 30 -25.44 -11.85 -16.45
C LEU A 30 -25.17 -12.11 -14.96
N ALA A 31 -24.05 -11.61 -14.43
CA ALA A 31 -23.69 -11.75 -13.04
C ALA A 31 -24.76 -11.09 -12.16
N ALA A 32 -25.15 -9.85 -12.48
CA ALA A 32 -26.21 -9.14 -11.79
C ALA A 32 -27.55 -9.90 -11.81
N ALA A 33 -27.92 -10.51 -12.95
CA ALA A 33 -29.16 -11.29 -13.08
C ALA A 33 -29.14 -12.62 -12.30
N LEU A 34 -27.97 -13.27 -12.18
CA LEU A 34 -27.82 -14.51 -11.42
C LEU A 34 -27.84 -14.27 -9.91
N GLY A 35 -27.20 -13.20 -9.46
CA GLY A 35 -27.02 -12.88 -8.05
C GLY A 35 -25.95 -13.73 -7.34
N HIS A 36 -25.52 -13.27 -6.16
CA HIS A 36 -24.42 -13.87 -5.38
C HIS A 36 -24.75 -15.23 -4.73
N SER A 37 -26.03 -15.61 -4.66
CA SER A 37 -26.47 -16.88 -4.07
C SER A 37 -26.75 -17.97 -5.11
N ASN A 38 -26.45 -17.73 -6.39
CA ASN A 38 -26.70 -18.70 -7.44
C ASN A 38 -25.79 -19.94 -7.30
N PRO A 39 -26.35 -21.16 -7.16
CA PRO A 39 -25.55 -22.35 -6.89
C PRO A 39 -24.63 -22.74 -8.05
N GLN A 40 -25.00 -22.42 -9.30
CA GLN A 40 -24.14 -22.70 -10.46
C GLN A 40 -22.94 -21.76 -10.50
N LEU A 41 -23.15 -20.49 -10.19
CA LEU A 41 -22.06 -19.52 -10.12
C LEU A 41 -21.09 -19.88 -8.98
N VAL A 42 -21.61 -20.23 -7.80
CA VAL A 42 -20.78 -20.68 -6.66
C VAL A 42 -19.95 -21.91 -7.04
N ALA A 43 -20.52 -22.88 -7.76
CA ALA A 43 -19.78 -24.05 -8.24
C ALA A 43 -18.66 -23.68 -9.23
N LEU A 44 -18.92 -22.75 -10.16
CA LEU A 44 -17.90 -22.24 -11.08
C LEU A 44 -16.81 -21.43 -10.38
N VAL A 45 -17.15 -20.72 -9.30
CA VAL A 45 -16.17 -20.01 -8.48
C VAL A 45 -15.25 -20.99 -7.78
N ALA A 46 -15.78 -22.09 -7.22
CA ALA A 46 -14.98 -23.11 -6.56
C ALA A 46 -14.07 -23.89 -7.55
N SER A 47 -14.59 -24.20 -8.74
CA SER A 47 -13.87 -24.97 -9.76
C SER A 47 -14.15 -24.42 -11.17
N PRO A 48 -13.47 -23.33 -11.58
CA PRO A 48 -13.63 -22.78 -12.92
C PRO A 48 -13.07 -23.77 -13.97
N PRO A 49 -13.71 -23.89 -15.15
CA PRO A 49 -13.14 -24.66 -16.25
C PRO A 49 -11.88 -23.95 -16.79
N PRO A 50 -10.91 -24.70 -17.31
CA PRO A 50 -9.63 -24.16 -17.74
C PRO A 50 -9.81 -23.10 -18.83
N GLY A 51 -9.23 -21.91 -18.62
CA GLY A 51 -9.33 -20.78 -19.52
C GLY A 51 -10.52 -19.84 -19.28
N ALA A 52 -11.39 -20.13 -18.30
CA ALA A 52 -12.51 -19.27 -17.90
C ALA A 52 -12.30 -18.55 -16.56
N GLU A 53 -11.13 -18.68 -15.94
CA GLU A 53 -10.80 -18.16 -14.62
C GLU A 53 -11.01 -16.66 -14.53
N ALA A 54 -10.56 -15.92 -15.55
CA ALA A 54 -10.69 -14.47 -15.64
C ALA A 54 -12.17 -14.03 -15.74
N LEU A 55 -12.99 -14.77 -16.47
CA LEU A 55 -14.42 -14.49 -16.58
C LEU A 55 -15.12 -14.69 -15.23
N VAL A 56 -14.82 -15.79 -14.54
CA VAL A 56 -15.40 -16.07 -13.22
C VAL A 56 -14.96 -15.03 -12.19
N THR A 57 -13.67 -14.65 -12.15
CA THR A 57 -13.19 -13.61 -11.25
C THR A 57 -13.89 -12.28 -11.52
N HIS A 58 -14.04 -11.89 -12.78
CA HIS A 58 -14.72 -10.65 -13.16
C HIS A 58 -16.21 -10.65 -12.77
N MET A 59 -16.92 -11.77 -12.97
CA MET A 59 -18.32 -11.89 -12.53
C MET A 59 -18.46 -11.74 -11.00
N VAL A 60 -17.51 -12.26 -10.22
CA VAL A 60 -17.49 -12.08 -8.76
C VAL A 60 -17.16 -10.62 -8.41
N GLU A 61 -16.18 -10.00 -9.08
CA GLU A 61 -15.86 -8.57 -8.90
C GLU A 61 -17.10 -7.70 -9.04
N VAL A 62 -17.81 -7.82 -10.16
CA VAL A 62 -19.02 -7.04 -10.48
C VAL A 62 -20.10 -7.24 -9.43
N LEU A 63 -20.34 -8.48 -9.00
CA LEU A 63 -21.31 -8.77 -7.94
C LEU A 63 -20.92 -8.12 -6.61
N MET A 64 -19.64 -8.17 -6.25
CA MET A 64 -19.12 -7.71 -4.96
C MET A 64 -18.77 -6.22 -4.93
N GLU A 65 -19.12 -5.46 -5.97
CA GLU A 65 -19.04 -3.99 -5.94
C GLU A 65 -20.09 -3.39 -5.02
N SER A 66 -21.30 -3.97 -5.01
CA SER A 66 -22.47 -3.42 -4.28
C SER A 66 -23.14 -4.42 -3.33
N LEU A 67 -22.69 -5.67 -3.30
CA LEU A 67 -23.33 -6.74 -2.54
C LEU A 67 -22.36 -7.37 -1.53
N LEU A 68 -22.95 -7.90 -0.47
CA LEU A 68 -22.26 -8.71 0.52
C LEU A 68 -22.20 -10.16 0.00
N PRO A 69 -21.04 -10.85 0.01
CA PRO A 69 -20.98 -12.25 -0.40
C PRO A 69 -21.84 -13.10 0.54
N SER A 70 -22.59 -14.05 -0.03
CA SER A 70 -23.19 -15.12 0.78
C SER A 70 -22.10 -16.02 1.38
N GLU A 71 -22.41 -16.71 2.47
CA GLU A 71 -21.51 -17.70 3.09
C GLU A 71 -21.02 -18.76 2.09
N THR A 72 -21.90 -19.18 1.17
CA THR A 72 -21.56 -20.15 0.12
C THR A 72 -20.58 -19.58 -0.90
N MET A 73 -20.75 -18.31 -1.30
CA MET A 73 -19.82 -17.61 -2.20
C MET A 73 -18.45 -17.41 -1.53
N LEU A 74 -18.44 -17.01 -0.26
CA LEU A 74 -17.21 -16.84 0.51
C LEU A 74 -16.46 -18.17 0.66
N ALA A 75 -17.18 -19.26 0.98
CA ALA A 75 -16.61 -20.60 1.06
C ALA A 75 -16.03 -21.06 -0.29
N ALA A 76 -16.71 -20.79 -1.41
CA ALA A 76 -16.19 -21.11 -2.74
C ALA A 76 -14.92 -20.32 -3.09
N CYS A 77 -14.87 -19.01 -2.77
CA CYS A 77 -13.66 -18.19 -2.97
C CYS A 77 -12.49 -18.72 -2.13
N ARG A 78 -12.73 -19.12 -0.88
CA ARG A 78 -11.73 -19.72 0.01
C ARG A 78 -11.23 -21.08 -0.51
N ALA A 79 -12.13 -21.94 -0.98
CA ALA A 79 -11.78 -23.23 -1.57
C ALA A 79 -10.90 -23.04 -2.81
N ARG A 80 -11.26 -22.11 -3.69
CA ARG A 80 -10.44 -21.78 -4.87
C ARG A 80 -9.08 -21.21 -4.47
N TYR A 81 -9.02 -20.28 -3.51
CA TYR A 81 -7.75 -19.77 -2.99
C TYR A 81 -6.86 -20.89 -2.44
N ALA A 82 -7.43 -21.86 -1.73
CA ALA A 82 -6.67 -23.02 -1.23
C ALA A 82 -6.07 -23.87 -2.37
N ALA A 83 -6.76 -23.97 -3.51
CA ALA A 83 -6.33 -24.75 -4.67
C ALA A 83 -5.27 -24.03 -5.53
N CYS A 84 -5.43 -22.73 -5.81
CA CYS A 84 -4.55 -21.99 -6.73
C CYS A 84 -3.53 -21.07 -6.07
N ARG A 85 -3.72 -20.74 -4.79
CA ARG A 85 -2.93 -19.74 -4.03
C ARG A 85 -2.92 -18.33 -4.65
N ASP A 86 -3.86 -18.05 -5.55
CA ASP A 86 -4.04 -16.73 -6.14
C ASP A 86 -4.92 -15.84 -5.24
N ALA A 87 -4.30 -14.85 -4.60
CA ALA A 87 -4.98 -13.90 -3.73
C ALA A 87 -6.00 -13.02 -4.48
N GLY A 88 -5.89 -12.88 -5.81
CA GLY A 88 -6.83 -12.12 -6.63
C GLY A 88 -8.26 -12.66 -6.53
N VAL A 89 -8.44 -13.95 -6.27
CA VAL A 89 -9.75 -14.58 -6.06
C VAL A 89 -10.45 -14.06 -4.80
N LEU A 90 -9.68 -13.63 -3.79
CA LEU A 90 -10.22 -13.10 -2.54
C LEU A 90 -10.39 -11.58 -2.56
N ALA A 91 -9.76 -10.86 -3.49
CA ALA A 91 -9.84 -9.41 -3.56
C ALA A 91 -11.29 -8.86 -3.65
N PRO A 92 -12.22 -9.48 -4.41
CA PRO A 92 -13.61 -9.02 -4.47
C PRO A 92 -14.33 -9.13 -3.12
N VAL A 93 -14.05 -10.20 -2.37
CA VAL A 93 -14.71 -10.54 -1.10
C VAL A 93 -13.90 -10.12 0.13
N VAL A 94 -12.83 -9.34 -0.06
CA VAL A 94 -11.87 -9.01 1.02
C VAL A 94 -12.52 -8.31 2.21
N GLY A 95 -13.59 -7.54 1.99
CA GLY A 95 -14.35 -6.87 3.05
C GLY A 95 -15.14 -7.80 3.96
N ALA A 96 -15.41 -9.04 3.52
CA ALA A 96 -16.11 -10.06 4.32
C ALA A 96 -15.14 -11.01 5.05
N LEU A 97 -13.83 -10.82 4.88
CA LEU A 97 -12.81 -11.57 5.63
C LEU A 97 -12.57 -10.94 7.00
N SER A 98 -12.03 -11.72 7.93
CA SER A 98 -11.62 -11.14 9.21
C SER A 98 -10.37 -10.26 9.04
N LYS A 99 -10.22 -9.28 9.94
CA LYS A 99 -9.05 -8.37 9.95
C LYS A 99 -7.71 -9.12 9.96
N GLY A 100 -7.61 -10.22 10.71
CA GLY A 100 -6.40 -11.04 10.80
C GLY A 100 -6.07 -11.76 9.49
N GLU A 101 -7.09 -12.27 8.78
CA GLU A 101 -6.91 -12.90 7.48
C GLU A 101 -6.46 -11.89 6.43
N VAL A 102 -7.08 -10.71 6.40
CA VAL A 102 -6.66 -9.64 5.47
C VAL A 102 -5.23 -9.20 5.75
N ALA A 103 -4.84 -9.05 7.02
CA ALA A 103 -3.47 -8.70 7.39
C ALA A 103 -2.46 -9.72 6.85
N GLY A 104 -2.76 -11.02 6.93
CA GLY A 104 -1.91 -12.08 6.37
C GLY A 104 -1.92 -12.15 4.83
N LEU A 105 -3.02 -11.74 4.18
CA LEU A 105 -3.15 -11.74 2.72
C LEU A 105 -2.62 -10.46 2.07
N LEU A 106 -2.45 -9.38 2.81
CA LEU A 106 -2.04 -8.06 2.31
C LEU A 106 -0.79 -8.12 1.41
N PRO A 107 0.29 -8.85 1.76
CA PRO A 107 1.47 -8.98 0.90
C PRO A 107 1.15 -9.61 -0.47
N SER A 108 0.30 -10.63 -0.50
CA SER A 108 -0.10 -11.31 -1.72
C SER A 108 -1.08 -10.48 -2.55
N LEU A 109 -2.03 -9.79 -1.90
CA LEU A 109 -2.99 -8.90 -2.56
C LEU A 109 -2.28 -7.77 -3.30
N LEU A 110 -1.28 -7.13 -2.68
CA LEU A 110 -0.50 -6.05 -3.30
C LEU A 110 0.32 -6.51 -4.52
N GLN A 111 0.48 -7.82 -4.71
CA GLN A 111 1.19 -8.43 -5.84
C GLN A 111 0.25 -8.97 -6.92
N VAL A 112 -1.07 -8.88 -6.74
CA VAL A 112 -2.05 -9.32 -7.74
C VAL A 112 -1.96 -8.43 -8.98
N PRO A 113 -1.69 -8.99 -10.18
CA PRO A 113 -1.62 -8.20 -11.41
C PRO A 113 -2.95 -7.50 -11.70
N GLY A 114 -2.89 -6.20 -11.98
CA GLY A 114 -4.07 -5.39 -12.34
C GLY A 114 -4.94 -4.94 -11.17
N LEU A 115 -4.66 -5.37 -9.94
CA LEU A 115 -5.36 -4.88 -8.76
C LEU A 115 -4.97 -3.43 -8.48
N ASP A 116 -5.94 -2.52 -8.38
CA ASP A 116 -5.71 -1.13 -7.94
C ASP A 116 -5.60 -1.07 -6.41
N PRO A 117 -4.43 -0.70 -5.84
CA PRO A 117 -4.29 -0.57 -4.39
C PRO A 117 -5.25 0.46 -3.81
N LYS A 118 -5.61 1.52 -4.54
CA LYS A 118 -6.51 2.56 -4.03
C LYS A 118 -7.93 2.03 -3.85
N ALA A 119 -8.43 1.27 -4.82
CA ALA A 119 -9.71 0.56 -4.71
C ALA A 119 -9.71 -0.42 -3.52
N LEU A 120 -8.62 -1.18 -3.35
CA LEU A 120 -8.45 -2.08 -2.19
C LEU A 120 -8.53 -1.29 -0.87
N TYR A 121 -7.79 -0.19 -0.74
CA TYR A 121 -7.79 0.62 0.48
C TYR A 121 -9.15 1.20 0.81
N ARG A 122 -9.93 1.63 -0.20
CA ARG A 122 -11.32 2.08 0.01
C ARG A 122 -12.17 0.96 0.58
N LYS A 123 -12.12 -0.23 -0.02
CA LYS A 123 -12.89 -1.39 0.46
C LYS A 123 -12.51 -1.76 1.90
N LEU A 124 -11.21 -1.69 2.25
CA LEU A 124 -10.73 -2.04 3.60
C LEU A 124 -11.01 -0.98 4.67
N ALA A 125 -10.88 0.31 4.34
CA ALA A 125 -10.92 1.39 5.33
C ALA A 125 -12.21 2.22 5.31
N ARG A 126 -13.05 2.07 4.29
CA ARG A 126 -14.38 2.71 4.21
C ARG A 126 -15.53 1.70 4.14
N GLY A 127 -15.22 0.41 4.01
CA GLY A 127 -16.21 -0.65 3.80
C GLY A 127 -16.74 -0.68 2.37
N THR A 128 -17.67 -1.60 2.10
CA THR A 128 -18.35 -1.72 0.81
C THR A 128 -19.66 -0.90 0.86
N PRO A 129 -19.82 0.13 0.01
CA PRO A 129 -21.05 0.91 -0.07
C PRO A 129 -22.27 0.00 -0.32
N GLY A 130 -23.36 0.20 0.42
CA GLY A 130 -24.60 -0.57 0.27
C GLY A 130 -24.64 -1.94 0.96
N ALA A 131 -23.50 -2.48 1.37
CA ALA A 131 -23.43 -3.78 2.04
C ALA A 131 -23.58 -3.70 3.58
N GLY A 132 -23.46 -2.51 4.17
CA GLY A 132 -23.58 -2.32 5.63
C GLY A 132 -22.44 -2.94 6.45
N LEU A 133 -21.29 -3.25 5.82
CA LEU A 133 -20.10 -3.73 6.50
C LEU A 133 -19.30 -2.56 7.07
N ASP A 134 -19.01 -2.64 8.36
CA ASP A 134 -18.06 -1.75 9.02
C ASP A 134 -16.66 -1.89 8.40
N PRO A 135 -15.86 -0.80 8.36
CA PRO A 135 -14.50 -0.85 7.86
C PRO A 135 -13.64 -1.80 8.71
N LEU A 136 -12.89 -2.68 8.05
CA LEU A 136 -12.00 -3.65 8.71
C LEU A 136 -10.80 -3.00 9.39
N PHE A 137 -10.36 -1.85 8.86
CA PHE A 137 -9.25 -1.08 9.39
C PHE A 137 -9.67 0.39 9.49
N SER A 138 -9.27 1.06 10.57
CA SER A 138 -9.22 2.51 10.51
C SER A 138 -8.12 2.94 9.52
N PRO A 139 -8.23 4.11 8.85
CA PRO A 139 -7.17 4.60 7.97
C PRO A 139 -5.75 4.60 8.58
N PRO A 140 -5.51 5.07 9.83
CA PRO A 140 -4.17 4.99 10.40
C PRO A 140 -3.70 3.54 10.59
N GLU A 141 -4.57 2.64 11.03
CA GLU A 141 -4.24 1.23 11.22
C GLU A 141 -3.85 0.55 9.91
N LEU A 142 -4.54 0.85 8.81
CA LEU A 142 -4.20 0.29 7.50
C LEU A 142 -2.82 0.76 7.03
N LEU A 143 -2.50 2.05 7.24
CA LEU A 143 -1.19 2.58 6.88
C LEU A 143 -0.08 1.97 7.75
N VAL A 144 -0.34 1.74 9.04
CA VAL A 144 0.57 1.01 9.94
C VAL A 144 0.73 -0.45 9.51
N ALA A 145 -0.36 -1.13 9.12
CA ALA A 145 -0.31 -2.50 8.65
C ALA A 145 0.54 -2.65 7.38
N LEU A 146 0.46 -1.70 6.44
CA LEU A 146 1.36 -1.65 5.28
C LEU A 146 2.84 -1.53 5.69
N HIS A 147 3.14 -0.77 6.75
CA HIS A 147 4.51 -0.60 7.24
C HIS A 147 5.01 -1.76 8.12
N ALA A 148 4.10 -2.61 8.60
CA ALA A 148 4.45 -3.82 9.33
C ALA A 148 4.93 -4.94 8.39
N LEU A 149 4.72 -4.79 7.07
CA LEU A 149 5.19 -5.73 6.07
C LEU A 149 6.70 -5.66 5.92
N ASP A 150 7.33 -6.83 5.84
CA ASP A 150 8.77 -6.98 5.64
C ASP A 150 9.05 -7.71 4.32
N PRO A 151 9.88 -7.14 3.42
CA PRO A 151 10.20 -7.75 2.14
C PRO A 151 10.77 -9.17 2.20
N GLY A 152 11.52 -9.49 3.27
CA GLY A 152 12.13 -10.80 3.45
C GLY A 152 11.14 -11.83 4.01
N ARG A 153 10.44 -11.48 5.09
CA ARG A 153 9.46 -12.35 5.75
C ARG A 153 8.23 -12.61 4.89
N ASP A 154 7.71 -11.56 4.27
CA ASP A 154 6.40 -11.59 3.61
C ASP A 154 6.51 -11.77 2.09
N ALA A 155 7.72 -12.02 1.58
CA ALA A 155 8.02 -12.25 0.17
C ALA A 155 7.41 -11.18 -0.77
N ILE A 156 7.43 -9.91 -0.34
CA ILE A 156 6.95 -8.77 -1.11
C ILE A 156 8.14 -7.98 -1.69
N PRO A 157 8.20 -7.72 -3.00
CA PRO A 157 9.26 -6.92 -3.59
C PRO A 157 9.30 -5.51 -2.97
N PRO A 158 10.48 -4.97 -2.60
CA PRO A 158 10.59 -3.65 -1.99
C PRO A 158 9.94 -2.54 -2.82
N LYS A 159 10.04 -2.62 -4.16
CA LYS A 159 9.40 -1.66 -5.07
C LYS A 159 7.87 -1.71 -4.99
N THR A 160 7.29 -2.90 -4.88
CA THR A 160 5.84 -3.08 -4.73
C THR A 160 5.37 -2.49 -3.41
N LEU A 161 6.09 -2.75 -2.32
CA LEU A 161 5.76 -2.19 -1.00
C LEU A 161 5.87 -0.65 -1.00
N MET A 162 6.92 -0.10 -1.60
CA MET A 162 7.08 1.35 -1.77
C MET A 162 5.93 1.95 -2.57
N ALA A 163 5.54 1.34 -3.70
CA ALA A 163 4.42 1.79 -4.52
C ALA A 163 3.08 1.71 -3.78
N ALA A 164 2.88 0.66 -2.96
CA ALA A 164 1.68 0.49 -2.14
C ALA A 164 1.54 1.62 -1.11
N VAL A 165 2.63 1.96 -0.40
CA VAL A 165 2.66 3.07 0.55
C VAL A 165 2.49 4.41 -0.15
N ASP A 166 3.15 4.63 -1.29
CA ASP A 166 2.99 5.85 -2.07
C ASP A 166 1.53 6.00 -2.56
N ALA A 167 0.87 4.92 -2.98
CA ALA A 167 -0.53 4.92 -3.37
C ALA A 167 -1.45 5.31 -2.20
N ALA A 168 -1.17 4.84 -0.98
CA ALA A 168 -1.91 5.21 0.22
C ALA A 168 -1.80 6.72 0.49
N LEU A 169 -0.59 7.29 0.45
CA LEU A 169 -0.36 8.72 0.66
C LEU A 169 -0.97 9.62 -0.43
N HIS A 170 -1.23 9.08 -1.63
CA HIS A 170 -1.92 9.76 -2.74
C HIS A 170 -3.41 9.38 -2.86
N THR A 171 -4.03 8.98 -1.75
CA THR A 171 -5.47 8.67 -1.66
C THR A 171 -6.07 9.41 -0.46
N PRO A 172 -6.20 10.74 -0.53
CA PRO A 172 -6.58 11.58 0.62
C PRO A 172 -8.02 11.37 1.09
N ASP A 173 -8.88 10.77 0.26
CA ASP A 173 -10.20 10.31 0.66
C ASP A 173 -10.08 9.16 1.69
N VAL A 174 -9.13 8.24 1.52
CA VAL A 174 -8.91 7.17 2.50
C VAL A 174 -8.00 7.61 3.63
N PHE A 175 -6.88 8.26 3.31
CA PHE A 175 -5.84 8.65 4.26
C PHE A 175 -5.76 10.18 4.37
N PRO A 176 -6.71 10.83 5.09
CA PRO A 176 -6.65 12.27 5.30
C PRO A 176 -5.44 12.64 6.17
N GLN A 177 -5.11 13.94 6.19
CA GLN A 177 -3.96 14.47 6.92
C GLN A 177 -3.86 13.99 8.39
N GLN A 178 -5.00 13.97 9.10
CA GLN A 178 -5.05 13.51 10.49
C GLN A 178 -4.71 12.02 10.61
N ALA A 179 -5.22 11.17 9.72
CA ALA A 179 -4.94 9.74 9.73
C ALA A 179 -3.47 9.46 9.43
N VAL A 180 -2.86 10.19 8.48
CA VAL A 180 -1.43 10.06 8.18
C VAL A 180 -0.58 10.48 9.37
N ALA A 181 -0.90 11.61 10.03
CA ALA A 181 -0.19 12.04 11.24
C ALA A 181 -0.28 11.00 12.37
N GLN A 182 -1.48 10.45 12.61
CA GLN A 182 -1.69 9.41 13.61
C GLN A 182 -0.91 8.13 13.29
N ALA A 183 -0.93 7.67 12.04
CA ALA A 183 -0.14 6.50 11.63
C ALA A 183 1.36 6.73 11.83
N VAL A 184 1.88 7.90 11.44
CA VAL A 184 3.29 8.26 11.64
C VAL A 184 3.65 8.28 13.13
N GLN A 185 2.78 8.84 13.98
CA GLN A 185 2.99 8.83 15.43
C GLN A 185 3.00 7.41 16.01
N GLN A 186 2.10 6.52 15.55
CA GLN A 186 2.09 5.12 15.97
C GLN A 186 3.35 4.38 15.53
N MET A 187 3.80 4.58 14.28
CA MET A 187 5.03 3.99 13.77
C MET A 187 6.28 4.53 14.47
N GLU A 188 6.28 5.80 14.85
CA GLU A 188 7.38 6.41 15.61
C GLU A 188 7.58 5.66 16.94
N ALA A 189 6.50 5.19 17.58
CA ALA A 189 6.55 4.46 18.83
C ALA A 189 7.12 3.02 18.70
N ALA A 190 7.17 2.47 17.49
CA ALA A 190 7.70 1.13 17.25
C ALA A 190 9.23 1.06 17.42
N VAL A 191 9.71 -0.09 17.90
CA VAL A 191 11.14 -0.40 18.04
C VAL A 191 11.39 -1.78 17.44
N PRO A 192 12.18 -1.89 16.35
CA PRO A 192 12.79 -0.80 15.57
C PRO A 192 11.76 0.02 14.78
N LEU A 193 12.18 1.18 14.25
CA LEU A 193 11.36 1.96 13.32
C LEU A 193 11.06 1.14 12.06
N PRO A 194 9.85 1.25 11.47
CA PRO A 194 9.53 0.53 10.24
C PRO A 194 10.45 0.89 9.07
N LEU A 195 10.75 -0.09 8.22
CA LEU A 195 11.72 0.05 7.11
C LEU A 195 11.48 1.29 6.23
N LEU A 196 10.23 1.60 5.92
CA LEU A 196 9.85 2.72 5.04
C LEU A 196 9.53 4.01 5.79
N PHE A 197 9.72 4.07 7.11
CA PHE A 197 9.27 5.18 7.96
C PHE A 197 9.70 6.56 7.46
N MET A 198 11.01 6.83 7.31
CA MET A 198 11.45 8.16 6.85
C MET A 198 11.06 8.46 5.40
N ARG A 199 10.94 7.44 4.53
CA ARG A 199 10.38 7.64 3.19
C ARG A 199 8.95 8.16 3.29
N THR A 200 8.14 7.55 4.14
CA THR A 200 6.75 7.95 4.38
C THR A 200 6.65 9.37 4.93
N VAL A 201 7.51 9.76 5.88
CA VAL A 201 7.55 11.14 6.38
C VAL A 201 7.85 12.14 5.25
N ILE A 202 8.82 11.81 4.38
CA ILE A 202 9.21 12.67 3.24
C ILE A 202 8.09 12.76 2.20
N THR A 203 7.51 11.63 1.80
CA THR A 203 6.41 11.59 0.82
C THR A 203 5.15 12.26 1.38
N ALA A 204 4.84 12.05 2.66
CA ALA A 204 3.70 12.67 3.33
C ALA A 204 3.84 14.20 3.41
N LEU A 205 5.03 14.73 3.73
CA LEU A 205 5.24 16.18 3.73
C LEU A 205 5.03 16.80 2.34
N LYS A 206 5.49 16.11 1.28
CA LYS A 206 5.31 16.56 -0.10
C LYS A 206 3.83 16.57 -0.51
N ALA A 207 3.09 15.52 -0.17
CA ALA A 207 1.67 15.41 -0.51
C ALA A 207 0.77 16.28 0.38
N LEU A 208 1.17 16.52 1.63
CA LEU A 208 0.39 17.20 2.66
C LEU A 208 1.24 18.26 3.38
N PRO A 209 1.54 19.42 2.76
CA PRO A 209 2.46 20.43 3.32
C PRO A 209 2.06 20.98 4.69
N ARG A 210 0.76 20.91 5.03
CA ARG A 210 0.22 21.30 6.34
C ARG A 210 0.72 20.42 7.50
N LEU A 211 1.35 19.27 7.23
CA LEU A 211 2.00 18.43 8.23
C LEU A 211 3.33 19.00 8.74
N LYS A 212 3.84 20.08 8.15
CA LYS A 212 5.15 20.63 8.48
C LYS A 212 5.39 20.86 9.99
N PRO A 213 4.48 21.48 10.77
CA PRO A 213 4.71 21.67 12.21
C PRO A 213 4.83 20.33 12.96
N PHE A 214 3.92 19.40 12.69
CA PHE A 214 3.96 18.04 13.26
C PHE A 214 5.27 17.31 12.92
N ILE A 215 5.76 17.47 11.68
CA ILE A 215 7.02 16.87 11.23
C ILE A 215 8.23 17.50 11.92
N THR A 216 8.23 18.82 12.16
CA THR A 216 9.30 19.46 12.96
C THR A 216 9.41 18.81 14.34
N ASP A 217 8.28 18.65 15.03
CA ASP A 217 8.24 18.05 16.37
C ASP A 217 8.65 16.56 16.34
N LEU A 218 8.19 15.84 15.32
CA LEU A 218 8.58 14.45 15.08
C LEU A 218 10.09 14.32 14.92
N LEU A 219 10.72 15.17 14.11
CA LEU A 219 12.16 15.09 13.88
C LEU A 219 12.94 15.35 15.18
N GLY A 220 12.50 16.28 16.02
CA GLY A 220 13.08 16.47 17.36
C GLY A 220 13.00 15.21 18.22
N ARG A 221 11.85 14.52 18.22
CA ARG A 221 11.73 13.23 18.94
C ARG A 221 12.61 12.12 18.35
N LEU A 222 12.78 12.08 17.03
CA LEU A 222 13.70 11.14 16.37
C LEU A 222 15.17 11.38 16.74
N VAL A 223 15.56 12.65 16.96
CA VAL A 223 16.88 13.00 17.51
C VAL A 223 17.03 12.38 18.90
N THR A 224 16.06 12.55 19.80
CA THR A 224 16.08 11.91 21.13
C THR A 224 16.15 10.39 21.04
N LYS A 225 15.52 9.78 20.03
CA LYS A 225 15.60 8.33 19.74
C LYS A 225 16.87 7.91 19.01
N GLN A 226 17.85 8.79 18.83
CA GLN A 226 19.12 8.49 18.17
C GLN A 226 18.97 7.93 16.75
N VAL A 227 18.13 8.56 15.93
CA VAL A 227 17.86 8.14 14.54
C VAL A 227 19.13 7.92 13.68
N TRP A 228 20.25 8.57 14.04
CA TRP A 228 21.55 8.38 13.37
C TRP A 228 22.15 6.98 13.54
N MET A 229 21.66 6.17 14.47
CA MET A 229 22.11 4.78 14.65
C MET A 229 21.58 3.85 13.56
N ASP A 230 20.43 4.17 12.95
CA ASP A 230 19.90 3.45 11.80
C ASP A 230 20.30 4.16 10.50
N ARG A 231 21.17 3.54 9.70
CA ARG A 231 21.72 4.12 8.48
C ARG A 231 20.63 4.47 7.44
N ASN A 232 19.56 3.69 7.37
CA ASN A 232 18.48 3.91 6.40
C ASN A 232 17.58 5.07 6.84
N GLN A 233 17.19 5.10 8.11
CA GLN A 233 16.38 6.20 8.65
C GLN A 233 17.20 7.49 8.68
N TRP A 234 18.46 7.44 9.06
CA TRP A 234 19.36 8.60 9.06
C TRP A 234 19.48 9.25 7.69
N ARG A 235 19.66 8.46 6.63
CA ARG A 235 19.70 8.98 5.25
C ARG A 235 18.41 9.73 4.90
N GLY A 236 17.25 9.18 5.28
CA GLY A 236 15.97 9.84 5.07
C GLY A 236 15.81 11.12 5.88
N PHE A 237 16.29 11.11 7.13
CA PHE A 237 16.28 12.27 8.03
C PHE A 237 17.07 13.43 7.43
N VAL A 238 18.33 13.18 7.04
CA VAL A 238 19.20 14.19 6.43
C VAL A 238 18.59 14.73 5.13
N MET A 239 18.10 13.84 4.25
CA MET A 239 17.45 14.24 3.00
C MET A 239 16.21 15.12 3.22
N LEU A 240 15.43 14.88 4.27
CA LEU A 240 14.27 15.70 4.59
C LEU A 240 14.68 17.11 5.04
N VAL A 241 15.70 17.20 5.90
CA VAL A 241 16.22 18.47 6.40
C VAL A 241 16.85 19.29 5.27
N GLU A 242 17.71 18.70 4.45
CA GLU A 242 18.36 19.36 3.31
C GLU A 242 17.35 19.97 2.34
N ASN A 243 16.30 19.22 2.00
CA ASN A 243 15.27 19.67 1.05
C ASN A 243 14.37 20.80 1.57
N ASN A 244 14.35 21.08 2.88
CA ASN A 244 13.47 22.07 3.50
C ASN A 244 14.24 23.19 4.23
N GLY A 245 15.58 23.12 4.24
CA GLY A 245 16.50 24.17 4.67
C GLY A 245 16.18 24.75 6.05
N ALA A 246 16.07 26.09 6.09
CA ALA A 246 15.89 26.90 7.30
C ALA A 246 14.78 26.42 8.25
N ALA A 247 13.73 25.79 7.73
CA ALA A 247 12.62 25.35 8.55
C ALA A 247 12.98 24.19 9.50
N PHE A 248 13.97 23.37 9.16
CA PHE A 248 14.37 22.21 9.97
C PHE A 248 15.79 22.34 10.55
N PHE A 249 16.53 23.43 10.28
CA PHE A 249 17.82 23.67 10.93
C PHE A 249 17.78 23.67 12.47
N PRO A 250 16.74 24.20 13.15
CA PRO A 250 16.67 24.08 14.61
C PRO A 250 16.68 22.64 15.13
N VAL A 251 16.26 21.67 14.31
CA VAL A 251 16.33 20.25 14.66
C VAL A 251 17.77 19.73 14.60
N LEU A 252 18.58 20.17 13.61
CA LEU A 252 19.99 19.76 13.53
C LEU A 252 20.79 20.21 14.75
N LEU A 253 20.44 21.37 15.32
CA LEU A 253 21.09 21.89 16.53
C LEU A 253 20.78 21.06 17.79
N GLN A 254 19.81 20.15 17.73
CA GLN A 254 19.51 19.22 18.82
C GLN A 254 20.38 17.96 18.76
N LEU A 255 21.12 17.73 17.67
CA LEU A 255 22.00 16.58 17.54
C LEU A 255 23.21 16.69 18.49
N PRO A 256 23.72 15.58 19.02
CA PRO A 256 24.99 15.58 19.73
C PRO A 256 26.13 16.12 18.85
N ALA A 257 27.03 16.90 19.43
CA ALA A 257 28.21 17.46 18.75
C ALA A 257 28.95 16.47 17.82
N PRO A 258 29.30 15.23 18.23
CA PRO A 258 30.00 14.29 17.35
C PRO A 258 29.16 13.79 16.17
N VAL A 259 27.83 13.83 16.25
CA VAL A 259 26.95 13.49 15.13
C VAL A 259 26.89 14.65 14.16
N LEU A 260 26.75 15.87 14.68
CA LEU A 260 26.70 17.09 13.89
C LEU A 260 28.02 17.34 13.14
N GLU A 261 29.17 17.18 13.80
CA GLU A 261 30.49 17.32 13.16
C GLU A 261 30.67 16.36 11.99
N ARG A 262 30.27 15.09 12.15
CA ARG A 262 30.32 14.09 11.06
C ARG A 262 29.40 14.44 9.89
N LEU A 263 28.24 15.04 10.18
CA LEU A 263 27.33 15.51 9.13
C LEU A 263 27.93 16.68 8.34
N LEU A 264 28.66 17.57 8.99
CA LEU A 264 29.24 18.77 8.38
C LEU A 264 30.60 18.53 7.70
N ALA A 265 31.34 17.50 8.09
CA ALA A 265 32.68 17.21 7.58
C ALA A 265 32.81 17.20 6.03
N PRO A 266 31.87 16.62 5.25
CA PRO A 266 31.95 16.66 3.79
C PRO A 266 31.87 18.07 3.20
N ALA A 267 31.01 18.94 3.76
CA ALA A 267 30.83 20.31 3.30
C ALA A 267 32.04 21.19 3.61
N LEU A 268 32.64 21.01 4.80
CA LEU A 268 33.84 21.72 5.22
C LEU A 268 35.06 21.34 4.37
N THR A 269 35.15 20.06 3.97
CA THR A 269 36.24 19.57 3.10
C THR A 269 36.12 20.12 1.68
N GLN A 270 34.90 20.22 1.13
CA GLN A 270 34.66 20.82 -0.19
C GLN A 270 34.92 22.33 -0.21
N GLN A 271 34.57 23.06 0.86
CA GLN A 271 34.92 24.48 0.99
C GLN A 271 36.44 24.71 1.12
N ALA A 272 37.15 23.84 1.83
CA ALA A 272 38.62 23.93 1.95
C ALA A 272 39.35 23.66 0.62
N GLN A 273 38.78 22.81 -0.26
CA GLN A 273 39.37 22.51 -1.58
C GLN A 273 39.01 23.54 -2.67
N GLY A 274 37.98 24.35 -2.47
CA GLY A 274 37.55 25.41 -3.40
C GLY A 274 38.14 26.80 -3.13
N ALA A 275 38.92 26.98 -2.06
CA ALA A 275 39.54 28.26 -1.73
C ALA A 275 40.78 28.52 -2.61
N PRO A 276 40.89 29.67 -3.31
CA PRO A 276 42.10 30.00 -4.06
C PRO A 276 43.29 30.10 -3.09
N PRO A 277 44.50 29.66 -3.50
CA PRO A 277 45.68 29.73 -2.64
C PRO A 277 45.93 31.19 -2.23
N PRO A 278 46.38 31.44 -0.98
CA PRO A 278 46.71 32.78 -0.54
C PRO A 278 47.77 33.37 -1.49
N LYS A 279 47.49 34.55 -2.05
CA LYS A 279 48.45 35.27 -2.89
C LYS A 279 49.71 35.51 -2.07
N PRO A 280 50.92 35.21 -2.60
CA PRO A 280 52.14 35.52 -1.89
C PRO A 280 52.22 37.02 -1.66
N THR A 281 52.28 37.41 -0.39
CA THR A 281 52.62 38.77 0.03
C THR A 281 54.01 39.07 -0.49
N ALA A 282 54.09 39.96 -1.48
CA ALA A 282 55.34 40.58 -1.87
C ALA A 282 55.73 41.55 -0.75
N GLU A 283 56.72 41.17 0.05
CA GLU A 283 57.42 42.09 0.94
C GLU A 283 58.29 43.04 0.10
N PRO A 284 58.22 44.36 0.32
CA PRO A 284 59.26 45.29 -0.07
C PRO A 284 60.42 45.31 0.94
#